data_AF-A0A443RUP4-F1
#
_entry.id   AF-A0A443RUP4-F1
#
_cell.length_a   1.000
_cell.length_b   1.000
_cell.length_c   1.000
_cell.angle_alpha   90.00
_cell.angle_beta   90.00
_cell.angle_gamma   90.00
#
_symmetry.space_group_name_H-M   'P 1'
#
loop_
_entity.id
_entity.type
_entity.pdbx_description
1 polymer ?
#
loop_
_entity_poly.entity_id
_entity_poly.type
_entity_poly.pdbx_seq_one_letter_code
_entity_poly.pdbx_strand_id
1 'polypeptide(L)'
;MHMIGISHRDLKLGNIVLSEKGECKVTYFGLSRLSYRRGKGIIFTNKYSGTKPYIAPEILCLKFKTEAEIRKWYYDPLPADIWALGISVVVNTLLQTLKEFQKPDNVISEEKVTQPNSNAA
;
A
#
# COMPACT_ATOMS: atom_id res chain seq x y z
N MET A 1 -5.44 3.42 15.79
CA MET A 1 -4.14 2.92 16.29
C MET A 1 -3.15 4.07 16.57
N HIS A 2 -2.79 4.91 15.58
CA HIS A 2 -1.88 6.05 15.84
C HIS A 2 -2.35 7.00 16.96
N MET A 3 -3.67 7.19 17.12
CA MET A 3 -4.25 7.98 18.22
C MET A 3 -3.88 7.49 19.63
N ILE A 4 -3.62 6.20 19.80
CA ILE A 4 -3.12 5.62 21.06
C ILE A 4 -1.60 5.46 21.08
N GLY A 5 -0.92 6.07 20.11
CA GLY A 5 0.53 6.14 20.02
C GLY A 5 1.23 4.87 19.54
N ILE A 6 0.53 3.93 18.91
CA ILE A 6 1.13 2.69 18.39
C ILE A 6 1.32 2.81 16.88
N SER A 7 2.51 2.50 16.38
CA SER A 7 2.76 2.24 14.95
C SER A 7 2.66 0.75 14.64
N HIS A 8 2.20 0.41 13.44
CA HIS A 8 2.05 -0.97 12.97
C HIS A 8 3.35 -1.53 12.42
N ARG A 9 4.04 -0.73 11.59
CA ARG A 9 5.34 -0.98 10.97
C ARG A 9 5.38 -2.11 9.93
N ASP A 10 4.21 -2.54 9.47
CA ASP A 10 4.02 -3.52 8.40
C ASP A 10 2.61 -3.44 7.79
N LEU A 11 2.12 -2.23 7.49
CA LEU A 11 0.81 -2.09 6.85
C LEU A 11 0.88 -2.51 5.38
N LYS A 12 -0.06 -3.37 4.99
CA LYS A 12 -0.30 -3.83 3.62
C LYS A 12 -1.72 -4.36 3.51
N LEU A 13 -2.26 -4.46 2.29
CA LEU A 13 -3.60 -5.04 2.08
C LEU A 13 -3.75 -6.44 2.69
N GLY A 14 -2.69 -7.26 2.65
CA GLY A 14 -2.70 -8.59 3.28
C GLY A 14 -2.85 -8.59 4.81
N ASN A 15 -2.63 -7.44 5.46
CA ASN A 15 -2.80 -7.24 6.91
C ASN A 15 -4.08 -6.43 7.22
N ILE A 16 -4.97 -6.24 6.24
CA ILE A 16 -6.28 -5.62 6.41
C ILE A 16 -7.32 -6.67 6.01
N VAL A 17 -8.11 -7.12 6.97
CA VAL A 17 -9.17 -8.11 6.74
C VAL A 17 -10.53 -7.44 6.77
N LEU A 18 -11.50 -8.05 6.09
CA LEU A 18 -12.89 -7.64 6.17
C LEU A 18 -13.62 -8.54 7.16
N SER A 19 -14.39 -7.94 8.06
CA SER A 19 -15.35 -8.68 8.86
C SER A 19 -16.58 -9.05 8.03
N GLU A 20 -17.42 -9.95 8.55
CA GLU A 20 -18.71 -10.32 7.94
C GLU A 20 -19.64 -9.13 7.70
N LYS A 21 -19.49 -8.05 8.48
CA LYS A 21 -20.25 -6.80 8.33
C LYS A 21 -19.65 -5.83 7.31
N GLY A 22 -18.59 -6.22 6.60
CA GLY A 22 -17.89 -5.36 5.65
C GLY A 22 -16.95 -4.33 6.28
N GLU A 23 -16.66 -4.44 7.58
CA GLU A 23 -15.74 -3.51 8.26
C GLU A 23 -14.28 -3.92 8.03
N CYS A 24 -13.42 -2.96 7.68
CA CYS A 24 -11.97 -3.17 7.63
C CYS A 24 -11.36 -3.27 9.03
N LYS A 25 -10.57 -4.31 9.27
CA LYS A 25 -9.83 -4.54 10.51
C LYS A 25 -8.35 -4.77 10.22
N VAL A 26 -7.48 -4.10 10.97
CA VAL A 26 -6.02 -4.27 10.86
C VAL A 26 -5.59 -5.48 11.70
N THR A 27 -4.71 -6.32 11.16
CA THR A 27 -4.22 -7.56 11.77
C THR A 27 -2.69 -7.65 11.70
N TYR A 28 -2.10 -8.67 12.36
CA TYR A 28 -0.65 -8.95 12.36
C TYR A 28 0.24 -7.88 13.03
N PHE A 29 0.01 -7.64 14.33
CA PHE A 29 0.75 -6.65 15.13
C PHE A 29 2.17 -7.07 15.57
N GLY A 30 2.78 -8.10 14.96
CA GLY A 30 4.07 -8.65 15.41
C GLY A 30 5.23 -7.62 15.41
N LEU A 31 5.16 -6.65 14.50
CA LEU A 31 6.15 -5.56 14.38
C LEU A 31 5.70 -4.25 15.03
N SER A 32 4.49 -4.20 15.57
CA SER A 32 3.90 -2.97 16.10
C SER A 32 4.58 -2.53 17.40
N ARG A 33 4.75 -1.22 17.59
CA ARG A 33 5.44 -0.67 18.77
C ARG A 33 4.82 0.66 19.19
N LEU A 34 5.00 1.00 20.47
CA LEU A 34 4.69 2.34 20.97
C LEU A 34 5.65 3.35 20.32
N SER A 35 5.10 4.29 19.57
CA SER A 35 5.79 5.34 18.80
C SER A 35 5.42 6.75 19.22
N TYR A 36 4.43 6.92 20.09
CA TYR A 36 4.14 8.19 20.76
C TYR A 36 3.72 7.91 22.20
N ARG A 37 4.22 8.72 23.14
CA ARG A 37 3.80 8.69 24.54
C ARG A 37 3.61 10.11 25.05
N ARG A 38 2.44 10.37 25.65
CA ARG A 38 2.14 11.66 26.29
C ARG A 38 3.24 12.00 27.31
N GLY A 39 3.76 13.22 27.24
CA GLY A 39 4.87 13.70 28.08
C GLY A 39 6.28 13.30 27.60
N LYS A 40 6.42 12.33 26.68
CA LYS A 40 7.71 11.98 26.04
C LYS A 40 7.78 12.37 24.57
N GLY A 41 6.64 12.58 23.92
CA GLY A 41 6.56 12.90 22.49
C GLY A 41 6.73 11.67 21.61
N ILE A 42 7.23 11.89 20.40
CA ILE A 42 7.48 10.84 19.40
C ILE A 42 8.68 9.99 19.83
N ILE A 43 8.52 8.67 19.73
CA ILE A 43 9.56 7.67 19.97
C ILE A 43 10.08 7.25 18.60
N PHE A 44 11.17 7.89 18.19
CA PHE A 44 11.83 7.57 16.94
C PHE A 44 12.53 6.21 17.00
N THR A 45 12.75 5.59 15.84
CA THR A 45 13.48 4.31 15.74
C THR A 45 14.44 4.32 14.56
N ASN A 46 15.44 3.44 14.61
CA ASN A 46 16.40 3.18 13.54
C ASN A 46 16.31 1.73 13.04
N LYS A 47 15.23 1.02 13.39
CA LYS A 47 15.04 -0.38 13.05
C LYS A 47 14.48 -0.53 11.65
N TYR A 48 15.10 -1.38 10.84
CA TYR A 48 14.54 -1.79 9.55
C TYR A 48 13.34 -2.73 9.77
N SER A 49 12.17 -2.38 9.24
CA SER A 49 10.93 -3.16 9.39
C SER A 49 9.97 -2.95 8.21
N GLY A 50 9.08 -3.91 8.02
CA GLY A 50 8.03 -3.87 7.00
C GLY A 50 8.29 -4.82 5.82
N THR A 51 7.23 -5.09 5.07
CA THR A 51 7.24 -5.95 3.89
C THR A 51 7.56 -5.12 2.64
N LYS A 52 8.54 -5.54 1.83
CA LYS A 52 8.73 -4.94 0.50
C LYS A 52 7.51 -5.26 -0.39
N PRO A 53 6.97 -4.33 -1.20
CA PRO A 53 7.48 -2.99 -1.55
C PRO A 53 6.93 -1.83 -0.71
N TYR A 54 6.20 -2.08 0.37
CA TYR A 54 5.46 -1.07 1.15
C TYR A 54 6.34 -0.23 2.10
N ILE A 55 7.63 -0.49 2.14
CA ILE A 55 8.58 0.15 3.07
C ILE A 55 8.82 1.60 2.65
N ALA A 56 8.69 2.52 3.60
CA ALA A 56 8.94 3.94 3.40
C ALA A 56 10.42 4.24 3.08
N PRO A 57 10.72 5.27 2.26
CA PRO A 57 12.07 5.55 1.79
C PRO A 57 13.07 5.78 2.92
N GLU A 58 12.67 6.47 3.99
CA GLU A 58 13.49 6.74 5.17
C GLU A 58 13.92 5.47 5.92
N ILE A 59 13.15 4.39 5.81
CA ILE A 59 13.49 3.06 6.34
C ILE A 59 14.36 2.32 5.33
N LEU A 60 14.04 2.40 4.03
CA LEU A 60 14.79 1.74 2.97
C LEU A 60 16.25 2.21 2.92
N CYS A 61 16.48 3.50 3.15
CA CYS A 61 17.82 4.10 3.23
C CYS A 61 18.74 3.44 4.26
N LEU A 62 18.20 2.80 5.31
CA LEU A 62 18.99 2.09 6.31
C LEU A 62 19.80 0.94 5.71
N LYS A 63 19.38 0.36 4.58
CA LYS A 63 20.10 -0.74 3.92
C LYS A 63 21.45 -0.36 3.33
N PHE A 64 21.64 0.93 3.09
CA PHE A 64 22.84 1.47 2.47
C PHE A 64 23.71 2.19 3.49
N LYS A 65 23.48 1.97 4.79
CA LYS A 65 24.18 2.61 5.90
C LYS A 65 24.97 1.58 6.70
N THR A 66 26.14 2.00 7.16
CA THR A 66 26.93 1.28 8.15
C THR A 66 26.26 1.29 9.52
N GLU A 67 26.64 0.36 10.40
CA GLU A 67 26.14 0.33 11.78
C GLU A 67 26.35 1.65 12.55
N ALA A 68 27.48 2.32 12.30
CA ALA A 68 27.78 3.61 12.91
C ALA A 68 26.82 4.72 12.44
N GLU A 69 26.42 4.69 11.16
CA GLU A 69 25.44 5.63 10.60
C GLU A 69 24.02 5.32 11.06
N ILE A 70 23.63 4.03 11.12
CA ILE A 70 22.32 3.59 11.61
C ILE A 70 22.08 4.04 13.05
N ARG A 71 23.12 4.04 13.91
CA ARG A 71 23.02 4.55 15.29
C ARG A 71 22.67 6.04 15.38
N LYS A 72 22.84 6.80 14.30
CA LYS A 72 22.52 8.24 14.21
C LYS A 72 21.30 8.52 13.32
N TRP A 73 20.76 7.51 12.63
CA TRP A 73 19.66 7.66 11.68
C TRP A 73 18.35 7.18 12.29
N TYR A 74 17.52 8.13 12.72
CA TYR A 74 16.22 7.84 13.33
C TYR A 74 15.11 8.41 12.47
N TYR A 75 13.99 7.68 12.40
CA TYR A 75 12.78 8.09 11.70
C TYR A 75 11.56 7.96 12.61
N ASP A 76 10.51 8.73 12.30
CA ASP A 76 9.21 8.62 12.94
C ASP A 76 8.43 7.43 12.32
N PRO A 77 8.07 6.41 13.10
CA PRO A 77 7.35 5.25 12.56
C PRO A 77 5.90 5.54 12.13
N LEU A 78 5.27 6.61 12.65
CA LEU A 78 3.87 6.93 12.35
C LEU A 78 3.65 7.36 10.88
N PRO A 79 4.40 8.31 10.29
CA PRO A 79 4.28 8.63 8.88
C PRO A 79 4.71 7.49 7.96
N ALA A 80 5.63 6.62 8.39
CA ALA A 80 6.02 5.44 7.61
C ALA A 80 4.85 4.44 7.42
N ASP A 81 3.94 4.33 8.41
CA ASP A 81 2.70 3.57 8.25
C ASP A 81 1.75 4.21 7.22
N ILE A 82 1.70 5.55 7.18
CA ILE A 82 0.88 6.28 6.20
C ILE A 82 1.40 6.04 4.79
N TRP A 83 2.73 6.06 4.60
CA TRP A 83 3.36 5.69 3.33
C TRP A 83 2.96 4.28 2.89
N ALA A 84 3.09 3.30 3.78
CA ALA A 84 2.78 1.90 3.48
C ALA A 84 1.29 1.71 3.09
N LEU A 85 0.39 2.44 3.74
CA LEU A 85 -1.03 2.48 3.36
C LEU A 85 -1.24 3.13 1.99
N GLY A 86 -0.54 4.22 1.69
CA GLY A 86 -0.58 4.86 0.37
C GLY A 86 -0.15 3.90 -0.75
N ILE A 87 0.97 3.20 -0.58
CA ILE A 87 1.43 2.17 -1.53
C ILE A 87 0.39 1.05 -1.67
N SER A 88 -0.25 0.64 -0.57
CA SER A 88 -1.31 -0.37 -0.60
C SER A 88 -2.49 0.04 -1.49
N VAL A 89 -2.94 1.29 -1.39
CA VAL A 89 -4.01 1.82 -2.23
C VAL A 89 -3.57 1.92 -3.68
N VAL A 90 -2.36 2.41 -3.96
CA VAL A 90 -1.83 2.51 -5.33
C VAL A 90 -1.76 1.14 -6.00
N VAL A 91 -1.22 0.13 -5.31
CA VAL A 91 -1.15 -1.24 -5.81
C VAL A 91 -2.56 -1.78 -6.08
N ASN A 92 -3.51 -1.57 -5.17
CA ASN A 92 -4.90 -1.98 -5.39
C ASN A 92 -5.51 -1.31 -6.63
N THR A 93 -5.43 0.02 -6.72
CA THR A 93 -6.00 0.78 -7.84
C THR A 93 -5.40 0.31 -9.17
N LEU A 94 -4.08 0.17 -9.25
CA LEU A 94 -3.41 -0.31 -10.46
C LEU A 94 -3.87 -1.72 -10.84
N LEU A 95 -3.97 -2.64 -9.87
CA LEU A 95 -4.45 -4.00 -10.14
C LEU A 95 -5.91 -4.03 -10.64
N GLN A 96 -6.78 -3.17 -10.10
CA GLN A 96 -8.17 -3.08 -10.54
C GLN A 96 -8.25 -2.50 -11.97
N THR A 97 -7.49 -1.44 -12.26
CA THR A 97 -7.41 -0.87 -13.61
C THR A 97 -6.88 -1.89 -14.63
N LEU A 98 -5.84 -2.66 -14.30
CA LEU A 98 -5.31 -3.69 -15.19
C LEU A 98 -6.34 -4.81 -15.47
N LYS A 99 -7.16 -5.19 -14.48
CA LYS A 99 -8.24 -6.17 -14.68
C LYS A 99 -9.34 -5.65 -15.61
N GLU A 100 -9.63 -4.35 -15.58
CA GLU A 100 -10.60 -3.74 -16.50
C GLU A 100 -10.13 -3.80 -17.95
N PHE A 101 -8.85 -3.55 -18.21
CA PHE A 101 -8.27 -3.64 -19.55
C PHE A 101 -8.18 -5.07 -20.09
N GLN A 102 -8.16 -6.08 -19.23
CA GLN A 102 -8.14 -7.50 -19.63
C GLN A 102 -9.53 -8.05 -20.00
N LYS A 103 -10.61 -7.28 -19.81
CA LYS A 103 -11.95 -7.74 -20.19
C LYS A 103 -12.06 -7.83 -21.73
N PRO A 104 -12.56 -8.96 -22.27
CA PRO A 104 -12.59 -9.21 -23.72
C PRO A 104 -13.51 -8.26 -24.52
N ASP A 105 -14.36 -7.48 -23.85
CA ASP A 105 -15.34 -6.59 -24.48
C ASP A 105 -14.75 -5.30 -25.07
N ASN A 106 -13.44 -5.05 -24.90
CA ASN A 106 -12.74 -3.88 -25.47
C ASN A 106 -12.15 -4.13 -26.87
N VAL A 107 -12.40 -5.29 -27.47
CA VAL A 107 -12.19 -5.46 -28.91
C VAL A 107 -13.36 -4.78 -29.60
N ILE A 108 -13.11 -3.58 -30.14
CA ILE A 108 -14.04 -2.88 -31.02
C ILE A 108 -14.54 -3.90 -32.04
N SER A 109 -15.81 -4.29 -31.93
CA SER A 109 -16.48 -5.04 -32.98
C SER A 109 -16.41 -4.17 -34.22
N GLU A 110 -15.60 -4.58 -35.20
CA GLU A 110 -15.60 -3.97 -36.53
C GLU A 110 -17.06 -3.83 -36.97
N GLU A 111 -17.51 -2.59 -37.13
CA GLU A 111 -18.79 -2.29 -37.74
C GLU A 111 -18.83 -3.07 -39.05
N LYS A 112 -19.76 -4.03 -39.15
CA LYS A 112 -20.13 -4.63 -40.41
C LYS A 112 -20.60 -3.49 -41.32
N VAL A 113 -19.70 -3.03 -42.19
CA VAL A 113 -20.04 -2.22 -43.36
C VAL A 113 -21.06 -3.02 -44.14
N THR A 114 -22.32 -2.65 -43.98
CA THR A 114 -23.44 -3.22 -44.71
C THR A 114 -23.29 -2.74 -46.15
N GLN A 115 -22.90 -3.64 -47.06
CA GLN A 115 -22.95 -3.34 -48.49
C GLN A 115 -24.41 -3.09 -48.89
N PRO A 116 -24.70 -2.05 -49.70
CA PRO A 116 -26.06 -1.81 -50.16
C PRO A 116 -26.49 -2.91 -51.13
N ASN A 117 -27.68 -3.47 -50.87
CA ASN A 117 -28.37 -4.44 -51.72
C ASN A 117 -28.40 -3.99 -53.19
N SER A 118 -27.74 -4.74 -54.08
CA SER A 118 -28.00 -4.69 -55.51
C SER A 118 -28.85 -5.90 -55.91
N ASN A 119 -30.16 -5.77 -55.72
CA ASN A 119 -31.16 -6.54 -56.46
C ASN A 119 -32.14 -5.54 -57.06
N ALA A 120 -31.89 -5.14 -58.30
CA ALA A 120 -32.90 -4.57 -59.18
C ALA A 120 -32.48 -4.82 -60.65
N ALA A 121 -33.26 -5.70 -61.29
CA ALA A 121 -33.47 -5.89 -62.73
C ALA A 121 -32.29 -6.35 -63.62
#